data_AF-A0A2V6N8Q3-F1
#
_entry.id   AF-A0A2V6N8Q3-F1
#
_cell.length_a   1.000
_cell.length_b   1.000
_cell.length_c   1.000
_cell.angle_alpha   90.00
_cell.angle_beta   90.00
_cell.angle_gamma   90.00
#
_symmetry.space_group_name_H-M   'P 1'
#
loop_
_entity.id
_entity.type
_entity.pdbx_description
1 polymer ?
#
loop_
_entity_poly.entity_id
_entity_poly.type
_entity_poly.pdbx_seq_one_letter_code
_entity_poly.pdbx_strand_id
1 'polypeptide(L)'
;MKRKTSNTKRRTPNAERPVVQWIGDGRVQEDTGRGWLGNQDGRPYAPVYGASRRRDSTLNAQRPTPNAQRKTNPRFNLEERLLEFSMRIIRLVDALPTTWTANHLAGQILRSGTSPYGNHGEVEAAESCKDFVHKLKVCLKELKETRRWLRLVKQSKIFAEKNLVLILAESEEFIRIFFASVRTTEKNAK
;
A
#
# COMPACT_ATOMS: atom_id res chain seq x y z
N MET A 1 42.07 34.52 -34.80
CA MET A 1 40.92 34.13 -33.95
C MET A 1 40.42 32.75 -34.34
N LYS A 2 40.72 31.70 -33.56
CA LYS A 2 40.09 30.36 -33.65
C LYS A 2 40.11 29.75 -32.25
N ARG A 3 38.93 29.33 -31.76
CA ARG A 3 38.63 28.40 -30.64
C ARG A 3 37.15 28.63 -30.29
N LYS A 4 36.29 27.67 -29.95
CA LYS A 4 36.24 26.21 -29.94
C LYS A 4 34.74 25.88 -29.80
N THR A 5 34.23 24.93 -30.57
CA THR A 5 32.85 24.41 -30.43
C THR A 5 32.73 23.58 -29.16
N SER A 6 31.77 23.91 -28.28
CA SER A 6 31.46 23.13 -27.08
C SER A 6 30.42 22.04 -27.42
N ASN A 7 30.90 20.80 -27.39
CA ASN A 7 30.14 19.57 -27.51
C ASN A 7 29.26 19.38 -26.25
N THR A 8 27.94 19.49 -26.40
CA THR A 8 27.00 19.24 -25.29
C THR A 8 26.55 17.78 -25.34
N LYS A 9 27.21 16.93 -24.54
CA LYS A 9 26.75 15.54 -24.30
C LYS A 9 25.40 15.57 -23.59
N ARG A 10 24.34 15.14 -24.28
CA ARG A 10 23.04 14.81 -23.67
C ARG A 10 23.23 13.65 -22.69
N ARG A 11 22.88 13.85 -21.42
CA ARG A 11 22.71 12.78 -20.43
C ARG A 11 21.26 12.27 -20.53
N THR A 12 21.06 11.02 -20.91
CA THR A 12 19.98 10.21 -20.33
C THR A 12 20.54 9.57 -19.05
N PRO A 13 19.73 9.33 -18.01
CA PRO A 13 19.17 7.98 -17.94
C PRO A 13 17.75 7.91 -17.35
N ASN A 14 16.95 7.08 -17.99
CA ASN A 14 15.83 6.37 -17.38
C ASN A 14 16.44 5.42 -16.32
N ALA A 15 16.51 5.87 -15.07
CA ALA A 15 16.75 5.00 -13.93
C ALA A 15 15.38 4.65 -13.36
N GLU A 16 14.94 3.41 -13.57
CA GLU A 16 13.75 2.86 -12.91
C GLU A 16 13.94 3.04 -11.39
N ARG A 17 13.04 3.82 -10.78
CA ARG A 17 13.09 4.15 -9.36
C ARG A 17 12.67 2.93 -8.56
N PRO A 18 13.32 2.62 -7.42
CA PRO A 18 12.94 1.49 -6.59
C PRO A 18 11.50 1.68 -6.09
N VAL A 19 10.65 0.70 -6.36
CA VAL A 19 9.28 0.66 -5.82
C VAL A 19 9.35 0.01 -4.44
N VAL A 20 8.83 0.72 -3.44
CA VAL A 20 8.78 0.28 -2.06
C VAL A 20 7.46 -0.48 -1.86
N GLN A 21 7.51 -1.82 -1.80
CA GLN A 21 6.30 -2.63 -1.65
C GLN A 21 6.10 -3.11 -0.20
N TRP A 22 4.87 -2.92 0.31
CA TRP A 22 4.47 -3.43 1.62
C TRP A 22 4.20 -4.94 1.54
N ILE A 23 4.91 -5.73 2.35
CA ILE A 23 4.86 -7.20 2.31
C ILE A 23 4.09 -7.82 3.48
N GLY A 24 3.53 -7.02 4.38
CA GLY A 24 2.89 -7.46 5.62
C GLY A 24 3.82 -7.41 6.85
N ASP A 25 3.26 -7.57 8.05
CA ASP A 25 3.96 -7.58 9.35
C ASP A 25 4.86 -6.37 9.65
N GLY A 26 4.54 -5.20 9.08
CA GLY A 26 5.33 -3.97 9.26
C GLY A 26 6.69 -3.99 8.57
N ARG A 27 6.89 -4.89 7.60
CA ARG A 27 8.12 -4.99 6.80
C ARG A 27 7.92 -4.35 5.42
N VAL A 28 9.01 -3.81 4.91
CA VAL A 28 9.11 -3.17 3.60
C VAL A 28 10.32 -3.77 2.90
N GLN A 29 10.20 -4.12 1.62
CA GLN A 29 11.31 -4.58 0.80
C GLN A 29 11.57 -3.56 -0.31
N GLU A 30 12.82 -3.13 -0.44
CA GLU A 30 13.28 -2.37 -1.59
C GLU A 30 13.61 -3.36 -2.71
N ASP A 31 12.86 -3.31 -3.82
CA ASP A 31 13.21 -4.04 -5.03
C ASP A 31 14.28 -3.26 -5.78
N THR A 32 15.55 -3.53 -5.46
CA THR A 32 16.65 -3.10 -6.32
C THR A 32 16.66 -4.03 -7.52
N GLY A 33 15.95 -3.68 -8.58
CA GLY A 33 15.93 -4.42 -9.85
C GLY A 33 17.34 -4.83 -10.25
N ARG A 34 17.66 -6.12 -10.09
CA ARG A 34 18.91 -6.73 -10.53
C ARG A 34 18.63 -7.99 -11.33
N GLY A 35 18.90 -7.90 -12.62
CA GLY A 35 19.69 -8.92 -13.30
C GLY A 35 19.07 -9.61 -14.52
N TRP A 36 18.84 -8.88 -15.61
CA TRP A 36 19.06 -9.44 -16.95
C TRP A 36 20.33 -8.81 -17.54
N LEU A 37 21.48 -9.44 -17.27
CA LEU A 37 22.72 -9.18 -18.01
C LEU A 37 22.70 -10.11 -19.24
N GLY A 38 22.16 -9.61 -20.35
CA GLY A 38 22.33 -10.23 -21.66
C GLY A 38 23.64 -9.73 -22.28
N ASN A 39 24.56 -10.66 -22.56
CA ASN A 39 25.88 -10.38 -23.12
C ASN A 39 25.81 -9.69 -24.49
N GLN A 40 26.67 -8.69 -24.66
CA GLN A 40 26.98 -8.03 -25.93
C GLN A 40 28.05 -8.84 -26.66
N ASP A 41 27.68 -9.82 -27.47
CA ASP A 41 28.60 -10.42 -28.44
C ASP A 41 27.80 -10.96 -29.64
N GLY A 42 27.68 -10.13 -30.67
CA GLY A 42 27.00 -10.48 -31.92
C GLY A 42 27.75 -11.54 -32.72
N ARG A 43 27.51 -12.84 -32.43
CA ARG A 43 27.81 -13.96 -33.34
C ARG A 43 26.70 -15.01 -33.29
N PRO A 44 26.18 -15.48 -34.44
CA PRO A 44 25.23 -16.58 -34.49
C PRO A 44 25.98 -17.91 -34.49
N TYR A 45 25.48 -18.91 -33.76
CA TYR A 45 25.84 -20.30 -34.01
C TYR A 45 24.63 -21.20 -33.79
N ALA A 46 24.05 -21.65 -34.90
CA ALA A 46 23.37 -22.93 -34.97
C ALA A 46 24.37 -23.98 -35.50
N PRO A 47 24.27 -25.23 -35.05
CA PRO A 47 24.41 -26.31 -36.01
C PRO A 47 23.25 -27.32 -35.95
N VAL A 48 22.92 -27.74 -37.15
CA VAL A 48 21.92 -28.72 -37.56
C VAL A 48 22.49 -30.13 -37.40
N TYR A 49 21.74 -31.06 -36.81
CA TYR A 49 21.84 -32.49 -37.13
C TYR A 49 20.43 -33.07 -37.24
N GLY A 50 20.16 -33.72 -38.38
CA GLY A 50 18.84 -34.21 -38.77
C GLY A 50 18.57 -35.66 -38.42
N ALA A 51 17.29 -36.05 -38.48
CA ALA A 51 16.78 -37.22 -39.23
C ALA A 51 15.31 -37.53 -38.87
N SER A 52 14.46 -37.44 -39.89
CA SER A 52 13.36 -38.36 -40.27
C SER A 52 12.29 -38.83 -39.26
N ARG A 53 11.08 -38.32 -39.52
CA ARG A 53 9.76 -39.00 -39.60
C ARG A 53 9.31 -39.88 -38.43
N ARG A 54 8.23 -39.47 -37.74
CA ARG A 54 6.87 -40.06 -37.88
C ARG A 54 5.82 -39.00 -37.53
N ARG A 55 4.74 -38.96 -38.32
CA ARG A 55 3.50 -38.23 -38.05
C ARG A 55 2.62 -39.17 -37.23
N ASP A 56 2.33 -38.81 -35.98
CA ASP A 56 1.16 -39.34 -35.28
C ASP A 56 0.24 -38.17 -34.90
N SER A 57 -1.01 -38.39 -35.27
CA SER A 57 -2.15 -37.50 -35.19
C SER A 57 -2.58 -37.32 -33.73
N THR A 58 -2.80 -36.06 -33.36
CA THR A 58 -3.52 -35.53 -32.20
C THR A 58 -4.34 -36.51 -31.36
N LEU A 59 -4.16 -36.47 -30.03
CA LEU A 59 -5.24 -36.15 -29.08
C LEU A 59 -4.62 -35.52 -27.82
N ASN A 60 -4.90 -34.23 -27.68
CA ASN A 60 -4.49 -33.34 -26.61
C ASN A 60 -5.27 -33.67 -25.33
N ALA A 61 -4.74 -34.55 -24.48
CA ALA A 61 -5.21 -34.67 -23.10
C ALA A 61 -4.43 -33.67 -22.25
N GLN A 62 -4.86 -32.41 -22.27
CA GLN A 62 -4.51 -31.43 -21.25
C GLN A 62 -4.94 -32.00 -19.90
N ARG A 63 -4.01 -32.64 -19.19
CA ARG A 63 -4.14 -32.79 -17.75
C ARG A 63 -4.27 -31.38 -17.19
N PRO A 64 -5.36 -31.01 -16.52
CA PRO A 64 -5.37 -29.77 -15.77
C PRO A 64 -4.23 -29.90 -14.76
N THR A 65 -3.20 -29.08 -14.92
CA THR A 65 -2.29 -28.82 -13.82
C THR A 65 -3.19 -28.41 -12.66
N PRO A 66 -3.04 -28.99 -11.45
CA PRO A 66 -3.67 -28.39 -10.29
C PRO A 66 -2.98 -27.03 -10.23
N ASN A 67 -3.67 -26.00 -10.73
CA ASN A 67 -3.33 -24.63 -10.49
C ASN A 67 -3.29 -24.59 -8.98
N ALA A 68 -2.08 -24.67 -8.42
CA ALA A 68 -1.86 -24.75 -7.01
C ALA A 68 -2.62 -23.55 -6.49
N GLN A 69 -3.75 -23.82 -5.83
CA GLN A 69 -4.44 -22.84 -5.04
C GLN A 69 -3.38 -22.44 -4.04
N ARG A 70 -2.59 -21.42 -4.40
CA ARG A 70 -1.79 -20.67 -3.47
C ARG A 70 -2.86 -20.17 -2.52
N LYS A 71 -3.05 -20.90 -1.42
CA LYS A 71 -3.53 -20.32 -0.18
C LYS A 71 -2.55 -19.21 0.09
N THR A 72 -2.83 -18.03 -0.47
CA THR A 72 -2.28 -16.82 0.06
C THR A 72 -2.76 -16.85 1.49
N ASN A 73 -1.83 -17.05 2.44
CA ASN A 73 -2.06 -16.65 3.82
C ASN A 73 -2.84 -15.34 3.73
N PRO A 74 -4.02 -15.21 4.37
CA PRO A 74 -4.86 -14.04 4.18
C PRO A 74 -3.97 -12.83 4.44
N ARG A 75 -3.50 -12.21 3.35
CA ARG A 75 -2.62 -11.06 3.46
C ARG A 75 -3.49 -10.08 4.18
N PHE A 76 -3.01 -9.63 5.33
CA PHE A 76 -3.69 -8.65 6.14
C PHE A 76 -3.98 -7.45 5.23
N ASN A 77 -5.20 -7.36 4.71
CA ASN A 77 -5.55 -6.37 3.71
C ASN A 77 -5.92 -5.09 4.45
N LEU A 78 -4.89 -4.29 4.69
CA LEU A 78 -4.99 -3.06 5.45
C LEU A 78 -5.85 -2.01 4.72
N GLU A 79 -5.76 -1.96 3.39
CA GLU A 79 -6.59 -1.09 2.55
C GLU A 79 -8.08 -1.41 2.72
N GLU A 80 -8.47 -2.68 2.58
CA GLU A 80 -9.86 -3.12 2.76
C GLU A 80 -10.36 -2.82 4.19
N ARG A 81 -9.52 -3.04 5.20
CA ARG A 81 -9.88 -2.69 6.59
C ARG A 81 -10.09 -1.19 6.77
N LEU A 82 -9.22 -0.36 6.19
CA LEU A 82 -9.35 1.10 6.24
C LEU A 82 -10.59 1.60 5.49
N LEU A 83 -10.94 0.95 4.38
CA LEU A 83 -12.15 1.23 3.63
C LEU A 83 -13.39 0.94 4.48
N GLU A 84 -13.47 -0.25 5.07
CA GLU A 84 -14.56 -0.64 5.97
C GLU A 84 -14.65 0.30 7.19
N PHE A 85 -13.51 0.68 7.77
CA PHE A 85 -13.46 1.67 8.84
C PHE A 85 -14.03 3.03 8.40
N SER A 86 -13.63 3.51 7.22
CA SER A 86 -14.13 4.77 6.65
C SER A 86 -15.63 4.71 6.39
N MET A 87 -16.15 3.58 5.89
CA MET A 87 -17.60 3.38 5.73
C MET A 87 -18.35 3.40 7.07
N ARG A 88 -17.77 2.82 8.13
CA ARG A 88 -18.35 2.89 9.49
C ARG A 88 -18.36 4.32 10.03
N ILE A 89 -17.32 5.10 9.77
CA ILE A 89 -17.27 6.52 10.12
C ILE A 89 -18.39 7.30 9.43
N ILE A 90 -18.58 7.09 8.12
CA ILE A 90 -19.68 7.74 7.36
C ILE A 90 -21.03 7.38 7.96
N ARG A 91 -21.31 6.08 8.15
CA ARG A 91 -22.57 5.61 8.77
C ARG A 91 -22.77 6.14 10.18
N LEU A 92 -21.72 6.27 10.97
CA LEU A 92 -21.78 6.86 12.31
C LEU A 92 -22.21 8.32 12.24
N VAL A 93 -21.58 9.09 11.34
CA VAL A 93 -21.85 10.52 11.18
C VAL A 93 -23.28 10.75 10.69
N ASP A 94 -23.76 9.97 9.73
CA ASP A 94 -25.13 10.04 9.22
C ASP A 94 -26.19 9.69 10.28
N ALA A 95 -25.81 8.89 11.28
CA ALA A 95 -26.70 8.48 12.37
C ALA A 95 -26.72 9.47 13.56
N LEU A 96 -25.84 10.48 13.57
CA LEU A 96 -25.85 11.48 14.64
C LEU A 96 -27.12 12.35 14.57
N PRO A 97 -27.64 12.81 15.72
CA PRO A 97 -28.83 13.67 15.73
C PRO A 97 -28.53 15.01 15.06
N THR A 98 -29.54 15.63 14.45
CA THR A 98 -29.44 16.91 13.73
C THR A 98 -29.42 18.11 14.69
N THR A 99 -28.44 18.14 15.61
CA THR A 99 -28.19 19.26 16.53
C THR A 99 -26.93 20.01 16.13
N TRP A 100 -26.83 21.30 16.49
CA TRP A 100 -25.62 22.09 16.19
C TRP A 100 -24.34 21.42 16.71
N THR A 101 -24.35 20.93 17.96
CA THR A 101 -23.22 20.24 18.58
C THR A 101 -22.87 18.95 17.84
N ALA A 102 -23.86 18.14 17.50
CA ALA A 102 -23.64 16.89 16.78
C ALA A 102 -23.13 17.14 15.35
N ASN A 103 -23.63 18.17 14.66
CA ASN A 103 -23.14 18.56 13.33
C ASN A 103 -21.68 19.02 13.37
N HIS A 104 -21.27 19.75 14.41
CA HIS A 104 -19.88 20.12 14.61
C HIS A 104 -18.98 18.88 14.80
N LEU A 105 -19.39 17.95 15.66
CA LEU A 105 -18.66 16.70 15.90
C LEU A 105 -18.61 15.82 14.65
N ALA A 106 -19.72 15.71 13.93
CA ALA A 106 -19.85 15.00 12.67
C ALA A 106 -18.80 15.46 11.66
N GLY A 107 -18.67 16.78 11.43
CA GLY A 107 -17.69 17.32 10.49
C GLY A 107 -16.24 16.99 10.89
N GLN A 108 -15.90 17.04 12.18
CA GLN A 108 -14.56 16.70 12.66
C GLN A 108 -14.26 15.20 12.52
N ILE A 109 -15.23 14.34 12.85
CA ILE A 109 -15.11 12.88 12.75
C ILE A 109 -15.03 12.45 11.29
N LEU A 110 -15.86 13.00 10.42
CA LEU A 110 -15.89 12.64 9.00
C LEU A 110 -14.55 12.96 8.33
N ARG A 111 -14.03 14.17 8.57
CA ARG A 111 -12.75 14.63 8.02
C ARG A 111 -11.58 13.78 8.52
N SER A 112 -11.46 13.61 9.83
CA SER A 112 -10.32 12.89 10.42
C SER A 112 -10.43 11.37 10.25
N GLY A 113 -11.64 10.80 10.19
CA GLY A 113 -11.87 9.37 10.16
C GLY A 113 -11.79 8.73 8.77
N THR A 114 -12.01 9.51 7.71
CA THR A 114 -11.88 9.04 6.32
C THR A 114 -10.51 9.37 5.70
N SER A 115 -9.81 10.38 6.21
CA SER A 115 -8.48 10.76 5.74
C SER A 115 -7.42 9.64 5.83
N PRO A 116 -7.42 8.70 6.80
CA PRO A 116 -6.42 7.63 6.86
C PRO A 116 -6.47 6.69 5.64
N TYR A 117 -7.66 6.46 5.05
CA TYR A 117 -7.79 5.64 3.85
C TYR A 117 -7.09 6.28 2.65
N GLY A 118 -7.37 7.56 2.37
CA GLY A 118 -6.69 8.28 1.28
C GLY A 118 -5.19 8.43 1.51
N ASN A 119 -4.79 8.82 2.73
CA ASN A 119 -3.37 8.98 3.07
C ASN A 119 -2.60 7.65 3.00
N HIS A 120 -3.25 6.51 3.27
CA HIS A 120 -2.62 5.20 3.14
C HIS A 120 -2.23 4.91 1.68
N GLY A 121 -3.04 5.32 0.69
CA GLY A 121 -2.66 5.22 -0.72
C GLY A 121 -1.36 5.98 -1.05
N GLU A 122 -1.11 7.11 -0.39
CA GLU A 122 0.17 7.83 -0.55
C GLU A 122 1.35 7.07 0.10
N VAL A 123 1.10 6.37 1.22
CA VAL A 123 2.10 5.52 1.89
C VAL A 123 2.51 4.37 0.98
N GLU A 124 1.57 3.74 0.28
CA GLU A 124 1.84 2.67 -0.69
C GLU A 124 2.68 3.15 -1.87
N ALA A 125 2.54 4.44 -2.23
CA ALA A 125 3.34 5.10 -3.26
C ALA A 125 4.59 5.84 -2.71
N ALA A 126 5.09 5.46 -1.53
CA ALA A 126 6.25 6.14 -0.94
C ALA A 126 7.54 5.90 -1.74
N GLU A 127 8.34 6.96 -1.94
CA GLU A 127 9.57 6.90 -2.74
C GLU A 127 10.82 6.59 -1.92
N SER A 128 10.72 6.57 -0.58
CA SER A 128 11.83 6.25 0.33
C SER A 128 11.33 5.83 1.71
N CYS A 129 12.20 5.21 2.53
CA CYS A 129 11.89 4.90 3.93
C CYS A 129 11.51 6.14 4.75
N LYS A 130 12.15 7.30 4.49
CA LYS A 130 11.84 8.56 5.16
C LYS A 130 10.46 9.10 4.75
N ASP A 131 10.15 9.03 3.46
CA ASP A 131 8.85 9.43 2.91
C ASP A 131 7.72 8.53 3.43
N PHE A 132 7.94 7.21 3.43
CA PHE A 132 7.03 6.22 4.01
C PHE A 132 6.70 6.55 5.48
N VAL A 133 7.73 6.77 6.31
CA VAL A 133 7.54 7.13 7.72
C VAL A 133 6.81 8.46 7.87
N HIS A 134 7.11 9.44 7.03
CA HIS A 134 6.44 10.75 7.07
C HIS A 134 4.94 10.63 6.78
N LYS A 135 4.57 9.99 5.66
CA LYS A 135 3.18 9.79 5.26
C LYS A 135 2.40 8.92 6.25
N LEU A 136 3.04 7.89 6.80
CA LEU A 136 2.41 7.03 7.80
C LEU A 136 2.19 7.76 9.15
N LYS A 137 3.06 8.73 9.49
CA LYS A 137 2.85 9.65 10.62
C LYS A 137 1.65 10.58 10.40
N VAL A 138 1.35 10.97 9.17
CA VAL A 138 0.10 11.70 8.85
C VAL A 138 -1.11 10.81 9.16
N CYS A 139 -1.13 9.57 8.67
CA CYS A 139 -2.20 8.61 8.99
C CYS A 139 -2.40 8.43 10.51
N LEU A 140 -1.30 8.32 11.28
CA LEU A 140 -1.34 8.23 12.74
C LEU A 140 -1.93 9.47 13.41
N LYS A 141 -1.66 10.67 12.88
CA LYS A 141 -2.22 11.92 13.41
C LYS A 141 -3.74 11.91 13.25
N GLU A 142 -4.21 11.59 12.05
CA GLU A 142 -5.63 11.54 11.70
C GLU A 142 -6.38 10.52 12.56
N LEU A 143 -5.88 9.28 12.66
CA LEU A 143 -6.50 8.24 13.52
C LEU A 143 -6.57 8.66 15.00
N LYS A 144 -5.53 9.30 15.53
CA LYS A 144 -5.52 9.80 16.92
C LYS A 144 -6.54 10.91 17.12
N GLU A 145 -6.75 11.77 16.12
CA GLU A 145 -7.78 12.80 16.11
C GLU A 145 -9.18 12.18 16.07
N THR A 146 -9.43 11.23 15.15
CA THR A 146 -10.69 10.48 15.08
C THR A 146 -11.04 9.85 16.43
N ARG A 147 -10.08 9.15 17.04
CA ARG A 147 -10.25 8.54 18.37
C ARG A 147 -10.66 9.55 19.43
N ARG A 148 -10.05 10.74 19.46
CA ARG A 148 -10.40 11.79 20.43
C ARG A 148 -11.84 12.25 20.25
N TRP A 149 -12.27 12.47 19.00
CA TRP A 149 -13.64 12.87 18.71
C TRP A 149 -14.67 11.77 19.01
N LEU A 150 -14.38 10.52 18.68
CA LEU A 150 -15.22 9.37 19.03
C LEU A 150 -15.39 9.22 20.54
N ARG A 151 -14.32 9.42 21.31
CA ARG A 151 -14.38 9.45 22.78
C ARG A 151 -15.23 10.62 23.30
N LEU A 152 -15.16 11.78 22.65
CA LEU A 152 -15.99 12.92 23.03
C LEU A 152 -17.47 12.66 22.80
N VAL A 153 -17.85 12.05 21.65
CA VAL A 153 -19.24 11.62 21.38
C VAL A 153 -19.71 10.59 22.41
N LYS A 154 -18.85 9.63 22.77
CA LYS A 154 -19.15 8.64 23.81
C LYS A 154 -19.48 9.32 25.14
N GLN A 155 -18.64 10.27 25.57
CA GLN A 155 -18.82 10.94 26.87
C GLN A 155 -19.97 11.96 26.88
N SER A 156 -20.29 12.57 25.73
CA SER A 156 -21.41 13.49 25.63
C SER A 156 -22.78 12.79 25.61
N LYS A 157 -22.80 11.44 25.50
CA LYS A 157 -24.02 10.62 25.44
C LYS A 157 -24.97 11.01 24.30
N ILE A 158 -24.45 11.67 23.26
CA ILE A 158 -25.22 12.08 22.07
C ILE A 158 -25.57 10.88 21.18
N PHE A 159 -24.84 9.77 21.31
CA PHE A 159 -25.03 8.58 20.49
C PHE A 159 -24.90 7.29 21.31
N ALA A 160 -25.54 6.21 20.83
CA ALA A 160 -25.54 4.93 21.52
C ALA A 160 -24.12 4.31 21.57
N GLU A 161 -23.64 4.04 22.79
CA GLU A 161 -22.27 3.56 23.03
C GLU A 161 -21.94 2.27 22.27
N LYS A 162 -22.91 1.35 22.14
CA LYS A 162 -22.75 0.07 21.44
C LYS A 162 -22.20 0.22 20.01
N ASN A 163 -22.55 1.31 19.33
CA ASN A 163 -22.14 1.58 17.96
C ASN A 163 -20.72 2.19 17.88
N LEU A 164 -20.22 2.75 18.98
CA LEU A 164 -18.90 3.38 19.04
C LEU A 164 -17.79 2.41 19.44
N VAL A 165 -18.11 1.36 20.20
CA VAL A 165 -17.11 0.42 20.74
C VAL A 165 -16.26 -0.21 19.65
N LEU A 166 -16.90 -0.72 18.58
CA LEU A 166 -16.20 -1.36 17.47
C LEU A 166 -15.33 -0.38 16.68
N ILE A 167 -15.82 0.84 16.44
CA ILE A 167 -15.07 1.87 15.71
C ILE A 167 -13.87 2.35 16.52
N LEU A 168 -14.04 2.54 17.83
CA LEU A 168 -12.94 2.89 18.73
C LEU A 168 -11.88 1.79 18.81
N ALA A 169 -12.30 0.53 18.91
CA ALA A 169 -11.38 -0.61 18.94
C ALA A 169 -10.57 -0.70 17.64
N GLU A 170 -11.24 -0.57 16.49
CA GLU A 170 -10.58 -0.58 15.18
C GLU A 170 -9.59 0.58 15.02
N SER A 171 -9.97 1.79 15.46
CA SER A 171 -9.08 2.96 15.46
C SER A 171 -7.82 2.73 16.30
N GLU A 172 -7.95 2.11 17.49
CA GLU A 172 -6.79 1.74 18.31
C GLU A 172 -5.91 0.68 17.65
N GLU A 173 -6.50 -0.28 16.95
CA GLU A 173 -5.75 -1.30 16.23
C GLU A 173 -4.92 -0.68 15.10
N PHE A 174 -5.51 0.19 14.27
CA PHE A 174 -4.75 0.91 13.25
C PHE A 174 -3.62 1.75 13.83
N ILE A 175 -3.86 2.44 14.95
CA ILE A 175 -2.82 3.20 15.64
C ILE A 175 -1.65 2.28 16.02
N ARG A 176 -1.93 1.10 16.57
CA ARG A 176 -0.88 0.13 16.94
C ARG A 176 -0.13 -0.39 15.72
N ILE A 177 -0.84 -0.76 14.67
CA ILE A 177 -0.25 -1.27 13.41
C ILE A 177 0.66 -0.21 12.80
N PHE A 178 0.17 1.01 12.61
CA PHE A 178 0.96 2.08 11.97
C PHE A 178 2.14 2.50 12.83
N PHE A 179 1.96 2.55 14.16
CA PHE A 179 3.05 2.85 15.06
C PHE A 179 4.14 1.76 15.05
N ALA A 180 3.76 0.48 15.01
CA ALA A 180 4.70 -0.62 14.87
C ALA A 180 5.46 -0.54 13.54
N SER A 181 4.77 -0.28 12.43
CA SER A 181 5.38 -0.08 11.11
C SER A 181 6.38 1.07 11.11
N VAL A 182 6.05 2.23 11.68
CA VAL A 182 6.98 3.36 11.81
C VAL A 182 8.24 2.93 12.58
N ARG A 183 8.10 2.27 13.74
CA ARG A 183 9.24 1.85 14.56
C ARG A 183 10.14 0.86 13.84
N THR A 184 9.56 -0.09 13.11
CA THR A 184 10.31 -1.09 12.34
C THR A 184 11.09 -0.42 11.23
N THR A 185 10.47 0.46 10.45
CA THR A 185 11.17 1.18 9.37
C THR A 185 12.28 2.09 9.90
N GLU A 186 12.03 2.84 10.97
CA GLU A 186 13.06 3.70 11.59
C GLU A 186 14.24 2.90 12.18
N LYS A 187 14.00 1.67 12.66
CA LYS A 187 15.08 0.79 13.16
C LYS A 187 15.93 0.23 12.03
N ASN A 188 15.32 -0.10 10.89
CA ASN A 188 16.03 -0.69 9.74
C ASN A 188 16.77 0.35 8.89
N ALA A 189 16.39 1.63 8.98
CA ALA A 189 17.05 2.73 8.29
C ALA A 189 18.31 3.27 9.01
N LYS A 190 18.64 2.73 10.18
CA LYS A 190 19.86 3.03 10.95
C LYS A 190 20.90 1.94 10.71
#